data_AF-A0A385N8K3-F1
#
_entry.id   AF-A0A385N8K3-F1
#
_cell.length_a   1.000
_cell.length_b   1.000
_cell.length_c   1.000
_cell.angle_alpha   90.00
_cell.angle_beta   90.00
_cell.angle_gamma   90.00
#
_symmetry.space_group_name_H-M   'P 1'
#
loop_
_entity.id
_entity.type
_entity.pdbx_description
1 polymer ?
#
loop_
_entity_poly.entity_id
_entity_poly.type
_entity_poly.pdbx_seq_one_letter_code
_entity_poly.pdbx_strand_id
1 'polypeptide(L)'
;MRLLVKRTHKLAIAFVVLLIILIKFGLGGNQDHIESNQSLTEDKVQVTNQKRISPADKIDLHAYSEYTKESFPKLYEVVGDDGLKKLFQHDMESAYKVAERSDCDRVIYSAYSEKSNYPSKIISFVRCQNGNIFDVSNENVEKR
;
A
#
# COMPACT_ATOMS: atom_id res chain seq x y z
N MET A 1 21.31 -74.05 -25.42
CA MET A 1 21.73 -72.65 -25.25
C MET A 1 20.62 -71.93 -24.47
N ARG A 2 20.85 -71.64 -23.17
CA ARG A 2 19.85 -71.08 -22.25
C ARG A 2 19.85 -69.54 -22.31
N LEU A 3 18.63 -69.00 -22.35
CA LEU A 3 18.15 -67.65 -22.03
C LEU A 3 19.09 -66.70 -21.28
N LEU A 4 19.14 -65.44 -21.71
CA LEU A 4 19.40 -64.27 -20.85
C LEU A 4 18.75 -63.00 -21.46
N VAL A 5 17.44 -62.84 -21.26
CA VAL A 5 16.78 -61.53 -21.31
C VAL A 5 17.06 -60.86 -19.96
N LYS A 6 17.87 -59.80 -19.96
CA LYS A 6 18.06 -58.95 -18.78
C LYS A 6 17.88 -57.49 -19.16
N ARG A 7 17.04 -56.83 -18.34
CA ARG A 7 17.18 -55.45 -17.86
C ARG A 7 16.28 -54.39 -18.51
N THR A 8 14.98 -54.55 -18.34
CA THR A 8 13.95 -53.50 -18.56
C THR A 8 13.20 -53.17 -17.25
N HIS A 9 13.92 -52.85 -16.16
CA HIS A 9 13.29 -52.50 -14.87
C HIS A 9 13.38 -51.02 -14.49
N LYS A 10 14.15 -50.20 -15.22
CA LYS A 10 14.26 -48.76 -14.92
C LYS A 10 13.20 -47.89 -15.61
N LEU A 11 12.56 -48.40 -16.67
CA LEU A 11 11.51 -47.66 -17.40
C LEU A 11 10.12 -47.78 -16.74
N ALA A 12 9.83 -48.90 -16.09
CA ALA A 12 8.52 -49.15 -15.48
C ALA A 12 8.28 -48.30 -14.21
N ILE A 13 9.32 -47.99 -13.44
CA ILE A 13 9.21 -47.25 -12.17
C ILE A 13 8.87 -45.76 -12.42
N ALA A 14 9.41 -45.16 -13.48
CA ALA A 14 9.14 -43.77 -13.84
C ALA A 14 7.68 -43.54 -14.29
N PHE A 15 7.06 -44.53 -14.96
CA PHE A 15 5.66 -44.46 -15.39
C PHE A 15 4.66 -44.59 -14.23
N VAL A 16 4.99 -45.39 -13.20
CA VAL A 16 4.10 -45.58 -12.04
C VAL A 16 4.05 -44.32 -11.16
N VAL A 17 5.17 -43.60 -11.01
CA VAL A 17 5.20 -42.33 -10.24
C VAL A 17 4.44 -41.21 -10.96
N LEU A 18 4.51 -41.13 -12.29
CA LEU A 18 3.78 -40.13 -13.08
C LEU A 18 2.25 -40.35 -13.02
N LEU A 19 1.80 -41.61 -12.96
CA LEU A 19 0.38 -41.97 -12.87
C LEU A 19 -0.24 -41.65 -11.50
N ILE A 20 0.53 -41.77 -10.41
CA ILE A 20 0.06 -41.43 -9.05
C ILE A 20 -0.17 -39.91 -8.88
N ILE A 21 0.63 -39.08 -9.56
CA ILE A 21 0.48 -37.61 -9.52
C ILE A 21 -0.82 -37.16 -10.23
N LEU A 22 -1.23 -37.86 -11.29
CA LEU A 22 -2.46 -37.55 -12.03
C LEU A 22 -3.74 -37.96 -11.28
N ILE A 23 -3.68 -38.99 -10.42
CA ILE A 23 -4.83 -39.42 -9.61
C ILE A 23 -5.09 -38.44 -8.44
N LYS A 24 -4.07 -37.72 -7.94
CA LYS A 24 -4.23 -36.74 -6.86
C LYS A 24 -4.81 -35.39 -7.32
N PHE A 25 -4.88 -35.15 -8.63
CA PHE A 25 -5.48 -33.94 -9.21
C PHE A 25 -6.86 -34.18 -9.86
N GLY A 26 -7.35 -35.42 -9.90
CA GLY A 26 -8.67 -35.76 -10.44
C GLY A 26 -9.56 -36.43 -9.40
N LEU A 27 -10.75 -35.88 -9.19
CA LEU A 27 -11.85 -36.36 -8.34
C LEU A 27 -11.85 -35.87 -6.88
N GLY A 28 -12.23 -34.60 -6.74
CA GLY A 28 -12.82 -34.04 -5.53
C GLY A 28 -13.96 -33.10 -5.91
N GLY A 29 -14.96 -33.62 -6.65
CA GLY A 29 -16.23 -32.93 -6.83
C GLY A 29 -17.11 -33.14 -5.60
N ASN A 30 -17.76 -32.07 -5.14
CA ASN A 30 -19.11 -32.18 -4.63
C ASN A 30 -19.94 -31.03 -5.22
N GLN A 31 -20.96 -31.43 -5.97
CA GLN A 31 -22.11 -30.65 -6.45
C GLN A 31 -23.01 -30.36 -5.22
N ASP A 32 -23.86 -29.35 -5.12
CA ASP A 32 -24.70 -28.63 -6.08
C ASP A 32 -25.10 -27.26 -5.49
N HIS A 33 -25.29 -26.22 -6.31
CA HIS A 33 -26.60 -25.57 -6.49
C HIS A 33 -26.54 -24.50 -7.62
N ILE A 34 -27.17 -24.84 -8.76
CA ILE A 34 -28.13 -24.06 -9.58
C ILE A 34 -27.95 -22.51 -9.56
N GLU A 35 -27.64 -21.84 -10.68
CA GLU A 35 -28.66 -21.44 -11.67
C GLU A 35 -28.09 -21.11 -13.07
N SER A 36 -28.92 -21.41 -14.07
CA SER A 36 -28.70 -21.38 -15.51
C SER A 36 -28.70 -19.97 -16.11
N ASN A 37 -27.79 -19.66 -17.05
CA ASN A 37 -28.09 -19.54 -18.48
C ASN A 37 -26.91 -18.98 -19.31
N GLN A 38 -26.77 -19.59 -20.49
CA GLN A 38 -25.82 -19.32 -21.58
C GLN A 38 -25.72 -17.85 -22.04
N SER A 39 -24.52 -17.41 -22.40
CA SER A 39 -24.15 -17.19 -23.82
C SER A 39 -22.69 -16.74 -23.94
N LEU A 40 -21.96 -17.37 -24.85
CA LEU A 40 -20.59 -17.03 -25.23
C LEU A 40 -20.53 -15.63 -25.84
N THR A 41 -19.65 -14.79 -25.32
CA THR A 41 -18.65 -14.06 -26.12
C THR A 41 -17.39 -13.90 -25.26
N GLU A 42 -16.28 -14.37 -25.80
CA GLU A 42 -14.95 -14.28 -25.25
C GLU A 42 -14.48 -12.82 -25.20
N ASP A 43 -14.31 -12.26 -24.00
CA ASP A 43 -13.14 -11.47 -23.64
C ASP A 43 -13.03 -11.39 -22.10
N LYS A 44 -12.21 -12.25 -21.48
CA LYS A 44 -12.00 -12.26 -20.02
C LYS A 44 -11.05 -11.15 -19.62
N VAL A 45 -11.56 -9.93 -19.47
CA VAL A 45 -10.92 -8.93 -18.60
C VAL A 45 -11.13 -9.38 -17.16
N GLN A 46 -10.10 -9.99 -16.57
CA GLN A 46 -10.06 -10.23 -15.13
C GLN A 46 -9.97 -8.88 -14.42
N VAL A 47 -11.12 -8.30 -14.07
CA VAL A 47 -11.21 -7.18 -13.14
C VAL A 47 -10.87 -7.73 -11.76
N THR A 48 -9.58 -7.71 -11.43
CA THR A 48 -9.13 -7.84 -10.05
C THR A 48 -9.82 -6.76 -9.24
N ASN A 49 -10.61 -7.17 -8.25
CA ASN A 49 -11.18 -6.28 -7.26
C ASN A 49 -10.02 -5.75 -6.39
N GLN A 50 -9.29 -4.77 -6.91
CA GLN A 50 -8.27 -4.04 -6.17
C GLN A 50 -9.01 -3.13 -5.19
N LYS A 51 -9.02 -3.51 -3.91
CA LYS A 51 -9.45 -2.64 -2.81
C LYS A 51 -8.66 -1.33 -2.94
N ARG A 52 -9.33 -0.24 -3.34
CA ARG A 52 -8.70 1.08 -3.36
C ARG A 52 -8.28 1.42 -1.93
N ILE A 53 -6.98 1.56 -1.71
CA ILE A 53 -6.43 2.01 -0.43
C ILE A 53 -6.80 3.48 -0.29
N SER A 54 -7.45 3.86 0.81
CA SER A 54 -7.77 5.26 1.04
C SER A 54 -6.48 6.04 1.38
N PRO A 55 -6.41 7.36 1.13
CA PRO A 55 -5.26 8.16 1.56
C PRO A 55 -4.99 8.06 3.06
N ALA A 56 -6.04 7.98 3.89
CA ALA A 56 -5.92 7.82 5.34
C ALA A 56 -5.18 6.54 5.73
N ASP A 57 -5.40 5.43 5.01
CA ASP A 57 -4.70 4.16 5.26
C ASP A 57 -3.20 4.22 4.90
N LYS A 58 -2.77 5.25 4.16
CA LYS A 58 -1.37 5.49 3.79
C LYS A 58 -0.66 6.43 4.77
N ILE A 59 -1.27 6.84 5.87
CA ILE A 59 -0.65 7.74 6.86
C ILE A 59 -0.28 6.92 8.09
N ASP A 60 0.97 7.03 8.55
CA ASP A 60 1.40 6.45 9.82
C ASP A 60 0.62 7.07 10.99
N LEU A 61 0.26 6.26 11.99
CA LEU A 61 -0.46 6.71 13.19
C LEU A 61 0.29 7.84 13.93
N HIS A 62 1.62 7.88 13.79
CA HIS A 62 2.54 8.83 14.40
C HIS A 62 3.17 9.77 13.36
N ALA A 63 2.56 9.91 12.17
CA ALA A 63 3.09 10.80 11.14
C ALA A 63 3.12 12.27 11.57
N TYR A 64 2.32 12.68 12.54
CA TYR A 64 2.29 14.04 13.08
C TYR A 64 2.11 13.98 14.60
N SER A 65 2.54 15.06 15.27
CA SER A 65 2.42 15.22 16.71
C SER A 65 1.94 16.63 17.02
N GLU A 66 1.15 16.77 18.09
CA GLU A 66 0.72 18.08 18.56
C GLU A 66 1.91 18.93 19.02
N TYR A 67 1.83 20.24 18.76
CA TYR A 67 2.76 21.20 19.31
C TYR A 67 2.25 21.71 20.65
N THR A 68 3.09 21.66 21.67
CA THR A 68 2.80 22.27 22.97
C THR A 68 3.80 23.37 23.28
N LYS A 69 3.46 24.27 24.21
CA LYS A 69 4.37 25.32 24.68
C LYS A 69 5.63 24.74 25.32
N GLU A 70 5.50 23.61 26.01
CA GLU A 70 6.61 22.93 26.71
C GLU A 70 7.59 22.29 25.73
N SER A 71 7.06 21.68 24.66
CA SER A 71 7.86 21.02 23.63
C SER A 71 8.43 22.00 22.60
N PHE A 72 7.72 23.11 22.33
CA PHE A 72 8.10 24.12 21.33
C PHE A 72 7.96 25.56 21.85
N PRO A 73 8.70 25.96 22.90
CA PRO A 73 8.53 27.28 23.53
C PRO A 73 8.83 28.44 22.58
N LYS A 74 9.85 28.30 21.72
CA LYS A 74 10.20 29.33 20.73
C LYS A 74 9.14 29.48 19.63
N LEU A 75 8.53 28.38 19.21
CA LEU A 75 7.45 28.44 18.22
C LEU A 75 6.21 29.08 18.83
N TYR A 76 5.88 28.70 20.07
CA TYR A 76 4.78 29.28 20.84
C TYR A 76 4.90 30.79 20.99
N GLU A 77 6.09 31.33 21.26
CA GLU A 77 6.31 32.79 21.34
C GLU A 77 5.92 33.53 20.06
N VAL A 78 6.03 32.87 18.91
CA VAL A 78 5.72 33.46 17.60
C VAL A 78 4.24 33.32 17.25
N VAL A 79 3.66 32.14 17.48
CA VAL A 79 2.33 31.80 16.93
C VAL A 79 1.21 31.73 17.97
N GLY A 80 1.54 31.62 19.26
CA GLY A 80 0.61 31.45 20.37
C GLY A 80 -0.17 30.13 20.34
N ASP A 81 -1.09 29.94 21.31
CA ASP A 81 -1.90 28.72 21.43
C ASP A 81 -2.69 28.40 20.15
N ASP A 82 -3.38 29.40 19.60
CA ASP A 82 -4.18 29.23 18.39
C ASP A 82 -3.32 28.96 17.17
N GLY A 83 -2.10 29.51 17.13
CA GLY A 83 -1.13 29.21 16.10
C GLY A 83 -0.69 27.76 16.14
N LEU A 84 -0.33 27.22 17.31
CA LEU A 84 0.08 25.82 17.45
C LEU A 84 -1.00 24.85 16.95
N LYS A 85 -2.28 25.12 17.27
CA LYS A 85 -3.41 24.35 16.76
C LYS A 85 -3.53 24.43 15.24
N LYS A 86 -3.37 25.62 14.65
CA LYS A 86 -3.41 25.81 13.19
C LYS A 86 -2.27 25.09 12.48
N LEU A 87 -1.07 25.09 13.07
CA LEU A 87 0.07 24.36 12.52
C LEU A 87 -0.18 22.85 12.52
N PHE A 88 -0.65 22.31 13.65
CA PHE A 88 -0.99 20.90 13.75
C PHE A 88 -2.08 20.48 12.75
N GLN A 89 -3.13 21.29 12.61
CA GLN A 89 -4.17 21.06 11.60
C GLN A 89 -3.60 21.04 10.18
N HIS A 90 -2.72 21.99 9.85
CA HIS A 90 -2.08 22.05 8.55
C HIS A 90 -1.17 20.84 8.30
N ASP A 91 -0.49 20.31 9.32
CA ASP A 91 0.33 19.09 9.19
C ASP A 91 -0.52 17.86 8.87
N MET A 92 -1.69 17.72 9.51
CA MET A 92 -2.63 16.63 9.21
C MET A 92 -3.17 16.71 7.78
N GLU A 93 -3.59 17.90 7.35
CA GLU A 93 -4.07 18.14 5.98
C GLU A 93 -2.97 17.91 4.94
N SER A 94 -1.74 18.31 5.25
CA SER A 94 -0.59 18.13 4.37
C SER A 94 -0.22 16.66 4.20
N ALA A 95 -0.26 15.88 5.29
CA ALA A 95 -0.08 14.43 5.23
C ALA A 95 -1.15 13.79 4.33
N TYR A 96 -2.40 14.22 4.45
CA TYR A 96 -3.49 13.72 3.61
C TYR A 96 -3.27 14.03 2.12
N LYS A 97 -2.98 15.29 1.77
CA LYS A 97 -2.72 15.71 0.38
C LYS A 97 -1.57 14.92 -0.25
N VAL A 98 -0.52 14.63 0.51
CA VAL A 98 0.62 13.84 0.01
C VAL A 98 0.27 12.35 -0.09
N ALA A 99 -0.53 11.82 0.83
CA ALA A 99 -1.01 10.45 0.77
C ALA A 99 -1.90 10.16 -0.45
N GLU A 100 -2.59 11.16 -1.00
CA GLU A 100 -3.34 11.04 -2.26
C GLU A 100 -2.44 10.85 -3.49
N ARG A 101 -1.16 11.23 -3.40
CA ARG A 101 -0.25 11.15 -4.53
C ARG A 101 0.17 9.71 -4.82
N SER A 102 0.33 9.42 -6.11
CA SER A 102 0.81 8.11 -6.58
C SER A 102 2.30 7.88 -6.31
N ASP A 103 3.08 8.96 -6.14
CA ASP A 103 4.52 8.89 -5.84
C ASP A 103 4.83 8.86 -4.34
N CYS A 104 3.83 8.83 -3.46
CA CYS A 104 4.02 8.55 -2.03
C CYS A 104 3.43 7.18 -1.71
N ASP A 105 4.21 6.26 -1.13
CA ASP A 105 3.74 4.94 -0.71
C ASP A 105 3.06 5.00 0.67
N ARG A 106 3.69 5.66 1.63
CA ARG A 106 3.17 5.85 2.98
C ARG A 106 3.77 7.11 3.61
N VAL A 107 2.94 8.02 4.11
CA VAL A 107 3.41 9.19 4.86
C VAL A 107 3.84 8.75 6.25
N ILE A 108 5.07 9.08 6.64
CA ILE A 108 5.66 8.69 7.92
C ILE A 108 6.03 9.88 8.81
N TYR A 109 6.00 11.09 8.26
CA TYR A 109 6.30 12.31 9.00
C TYR A 109 5.70 13.52 8.28
N SER A 110 5.09 14.43 9.05
CA SER A 110 4.53 15.71 8.64
C SER A 110 4.72 16.70 9.78
N ALA A 111 5.39 17.82 9.51
CA ALA A 111 5.66 18.84 10.51
C ALA A 111 5.84 20.23 9.90
N TYR A 112 5.65 21.26 10.73
CA TYR A 112 5.88 22.65 10.41
C TYR A 112 7.29 22.90 9.87
N SER A 113 7.39 23.60 8.75
CA SER A 113 8.64 23.99 8.13
C SER A 113 9.04 25.41 8.52
N GLU A 114 10.32 25.61 8.83
CA GLU A 114 10.93 26.93 9.01
C GLU A 114 10.88 27.81 7.75
N LYS A 115 10.55 27.24 6.57
CA LYS A 115 10.28 28.01 5.34
C LYS A 115 8.97 28.80 5.38
N SER A 116 8.14 28.57 6.40
CA SER A 116 6.87 29.27 6.58
C SER A 116 7.07 30.74 6.93
N ASN A 117 6.07 31.56 6.59
CA ASN A 117 5.97 32.95 7.01
C ASN A 117 4.61 33.14 7.71
N TYR A 118 4.49 32.68 8.95
CA TYR A 118 3.23 32.75 9.70
C TYR A 118 2.85 34.22 10.01
N PRO A 119 1.57 34.62 9.91
CA PRO A 119 0.41 33.80 9.53
C PRO A 119 0.15 33.74 8.01
N SER A 120 0.91 34.50 7.22
CA SER A 120 0.65 34.65 5.77
C SER A 120 0.78 33.34 4.97
N LYS A 121 1.73 32.48 5.33
CA LYS A 121 2.02 31.22 4.64
C LYS A 121 2.49 30.18 5.63
N ILE A 122 1.74 29.10 5.75
CA ILE A 122 2.14 27.91 6.50
C ILE A 122 2.64 26.88 5.49
N ILE A 123 3.76 26.24 5.81
CA ILE A 123 4.35 25.16 5.03
C ILE A 123 4.60 23.98 5.97
N SER A 124 4.13 22.80 5.60
CA SER A 124 4.48 21.55 6.24
C SER A 124 5.45 20.76 5.35
N PHE A 125 6.48 20.22 5.98
CA PHE A 125 7.38 19.24 5.40
C PHE A 125 6.78 17.85 5.58
N VAL A 126 6.57 17.12 4.49
CA VAL A 126 6.00 15.77 4.52
C VAL A 126 6.99 14.77 3.92
N ARG A 127 7.26 13.68 4.63
CA ARG A 127 8.15 12.60 4.21
C ARG A 127 7.39 11.29 4.05
N CYS A 128 7.63 10.63 2.92
CA CYS A 128 7.13 9.30 2.62
C CYS A 128 8.17 8.22 2.96
N GLN A 129 7.71 6.99 3.19
CA GLN A 129 8.53 5.82 3.49
C GLN A 129 9.50 5.49 2.33
N ASN A 130 9.07 5.69 1.08
CA ASN A 130 9.90 5.56 -0.11
C ASN A 130 10.98 6.64 -0.26
N GLY A 131 11.08 7.57 0.71
CA GLY A 131 12.09 8.63 0.74
C GLY A 131 11.70 9.90 0.01
N ASN A 132 10.56 9.95 -0.70
CA ASN A 132 10.07 11.19 -1.30
C ASN A 132 9.68 12.21 -0.22
N ILE A 133 9.93 13.47 -0.53
CA ILE A 133 9.74 14.59 0.39
C ILE A 133 8.98 15.70 -0.34
N PHE A 134 8.05 16.32 0.37
CA PHE A 134 7.21 17.39 -0.15
C PHE A 134 7.19 18.59 0.79
N ASP A 135 7.18 19.78 0.22
CA ASP A 135 6.73 21.00 0.88
C ASP A 135 5.29 21.25 0.49
N VAL A 136 4.40 21.23 1.48
CA VAL A 136 2.98 21.50 1.30
C VAL A 136 2.69 22.86 1.90
N SER A 137 2.14 23.76 1.11
CA SER A 137 1.56 25.02 1.59
C SER A 137 0.05 25.00 1.42
N ASN A 138 -0.61 26.05 1.87
CA ASN A 138 -2.05 26.25 1.63
C ASN A 138 -2.41 26.14 0.13
N GLU A 139 -1.50 26.55 -0.76
CA GLU A 139 -1.75 26.69 -2.21
C GLU A 139 -1.25 25.50 -3.02
N ASN A 140 -0.08 24.95 -2.68
CA ASN A 140 0.65 24.04 -3.54
C ASN A 140 1.30 22.88 -2.75
N VAL A 141 1.48 21.75 -3.45
CA VAL A 141 2.29 20.61 -3.02
C VAL A 141 3.49 20.52 -3.96
N GLU A 142 4.68 20.83 -3.46
CA GLU A 142 5.93 20.82 -4.21
C GLU A 142 6.81 19.66 -3.76
N LYS A 143 7.30 18.86 -4.71
CA LYS A 143 8.27 17.81 -4.41
C LYS A 143 9.66 18.43 -4.27
N ARG A 144 10.39 18.09 -3.21
CA ARG A 144 11.78 18.52 -3.00
C ARG A 144 12.77 17.71 -3.83
#